data_AF-A0A011V2V5-F1
#
_entry.id   AF-A0A011V2V5-F1
#
_cell.length_a   1.000
_cell.length_b   1.000
_cell.length_c   1.000
_cell.angle_alpha   90.00
_cell.angle_beta   90.00
_cell.angle_gamma   90.00
#
_symmetry.space_group_name_H-M   'P 1'
#
loop_
_entity.id
_entity.type
_entity.pdbx_description
1 polymer ?
#
loop_
_entity_poly.entity_id
_entity_poly.type
_entity_poly.pdbx_seq_one_letter_code
_entity_poly.pdbx_strand_id
1 'polypeptide(L)'
;MKLMKISKVNSLVVNLLHSASYAMVCGYIIMVAVWLINGMGISLMECFNIWVIVMVSLFCLFGTVSAWIDVMKHIELDELAKHRLTKGYDDEYFRKLAEFSHATNSGSGKLFMASMYLEGGRFADCRAMLKELDFAELSSKEQEEYFNICLYSAVLEGNTELANDIYRKARHYFDRAVMGKHSGFILHTLGMLCLLNGRTENAYRLFQSAMRQNDEGLQCECCIGLGKVYLQSGDRASAKDMCFAAAELVETRAQAVRLKELMIEVEEAYGKRHSADDTFKETT
;
A
#
# COMPACT_ATOMS: atom_id res chain seq x y z
N MET A 1 -0.65 0.56 -4.84
CA MET A 1 -0.35 1.96 -4.47
C MET A 1 -1.48 2.97 -4.80
N LYS A 2 -2.64 2.50 -5.28
CA LYS A 2 -3.84 3.31 -5.60
C LYS A 2 -4.59 3.95 -4.42
N LEU A 3 -4.33 3.55 -3.18
CA LEU A 3 -4.96 4.15 -1.98
C LEU A 3 -4.61 5.65 -1.83
N MET A 4 -3.43 6.09 -2.25
CA MET A 4 -3.05 7.51 -2.17
C MET A 4 -3.70 8.39 -3.24
N LYS A 5 -3.93 7.89 -4.47
CA LYS A 5 -4.48 8.71 -5.57
C LYS A 5 -6.00 8.88 -5.49
N ILE A 6 -6.74 7.88 -5.02
CA ILE A 6 -8.23 7.93 -4.94
C ILE A 6 -8.73 8.80 -3.77
N SER A 7 -7.87 9.10 -2.77
CA SER A 7 -8.26 9.94 -1.63
C SER A 7 -8.16 11.46 -1.87
N LYS A 8 -7.38 11.91 -2.86
CA LYS A 8 -7.00 13.33 -3.00
C LYS A 8 -8.18 14.27 -3.30
N VAL A 9 -9.13 13.85 -4.14
CA VAL A 9 -10.28 14.71 -4.52
C VAL A 9 -11.51 14.40 -3.67
N ASN A 10 -11.68 13.13 -3.29
CA ASN A 10 -12.86 12.72 -2.53
C ASN A 10 -12.82 13.18 -1.07
N SER A 11 -11.63 13.30 -0.45
CA SER A 11 -11.54 13.68 0.96
C SER A 11 -11.91 15.14 1.22
N LEU A 12 -11.39 16.09 0.43
CA LEU A 12 -11.74 17.51 0.56
C LEU A 12 -13.24 17.76 0.33
N VAL A 13 -13.83 17.14 -0.70
CA VAL A 13 -15.26 17.26 -1.00
C VAL A 13 -16.10 16.69 0.14
N VAL A 14 -15.75 15.52 0.66
CA VAL A 14 -16.45 14.90 1.80
C VAL A 14 -16.31 15.76 3.05
N ASN A 15 -15.13 16.30 3.34
CA ASN A 15 -14.92 17.15 4.51
C ASN A 15 -15.66 18.49 4.41
N LEU A 16 -15.75 19.07 3.23
CA LEU A 16 -16.58 20.27 2.97
C LEU A 16 -18.08 19.96 3.13
N LEU A 17 -18.53 18.78 2.68
CA LEU A 17 -19.92 18.34 2.87
C LEU A 17 -20.26 18.16 4.35
N HIS A 18 -19.35 17.57 5.13
CA HIS A 18 -19.48 17.49 6.58
C HIS A 18 -19.50 18.89 7.23
N SER A 19 -18.60 19.77 6.81
CA SER A 19 -18.54 21.16 7.30
C SER A 19 -19.85 21.92 7.04
N ALA A 20 -20.44 21.75 5.86
CA ALA A 20 -21.75 22.31 5.51
C ALA A 20 -22.87 21.74 6.40
N SER A 21 -22.86 20.43 6.62
CA SER A 21 -23.85 19.75 7.47
C SER A 21 -23.77 20.25 8.92
N TYR A 22 -22.56 20.35 9.48
CA TYR A 22 -22.35 20.88 10.83
C TYR A 22 -22.74 22.36 10.94
N ALA A 23 -22.38 23.18 9.95
CA ALA A 23 -22.75 24.59 9.93
C ALA A 23 -24.28 24.80 9.91
N MET A 24 -25.00 23.94 9.16
CA MET A 24 -26.47 23.99 9.08
C MET A 24 -27.12 23.67 10.44
N VAL A 25 -26.69 22.57 11.09
CA VAL A 25 -27.23 22.13 12.38
C VAL A 25 -26.87 23.11 13.50
N CYS A 26 -25.58 23.50 13.61
CA CYS A 26 -25.13 24.45 14.61
C CYS A 26 -25.77 25.83 14.41
N GLY A 27 -25.88 26.28 13.17
CA GLY A 27 -26.58 27.53 12.85
C GLY A 27 -28.03 27.52 13.31
N TYR A 28 -28.73 26.39 13.14
CA TYR A 28 -30.11 26.25 13.60
C TYR A 28 -30.21 26.29 15.13
N ILE A 29 -29.32 25.58 15.83
CA ILE A 29 -29.26 25.59 17.30
C ILE A 29 -29.01 27.02 17.83
N ILE A 30 -28.07 27.75 17.23
CA ILE A 30 -27.76 29.14 17.61
C ILE A 30 -28.96 30.06 17.36
N MET A 31 -29.62 29.93 16.21
CA MET A 31 -30.84 30.70 15.91
C MET A 31 -31.93 30.44 16.96
N VAL A 32 -32.18 29.17 17.31
CA VAL A 32 -33.17 28.80 18.33
C VAL A 32 -32.80 29.38 19.70
N ALA A 33 -31.52 29.33 20.09
CA ALA A 33 -31.05 29.93 21.33
C ALA A 33 -31.29 31.46 21.36
N VAL A 34 -30.97 32.16 20.27
CA VAL A 34 -31.21 33.61 20.14
C VAL A 34 -32.70 33.93 20.22
N TRP A 35 -33.55 33.12 19.58
CA TRP A 35 -34.99 33.28 19.64
C TRP A 35 -35.56 33.10 21.06
N LEU A 36 -35.07 32.09 21.81
CA LEU A 36 -35.46 31.85 23.19
C LEU A 36 -35.00 32.97 24.15
N ILE A 37 -33.76 33.45 24.00
CA ILE A 37 -33.19 34.52 24.85
C ILE A 37 -33.97 35.83 24.68
N ASN A 38 -34.47 36.11 23.47
CA ASN A 38 -35.27 37.30 23.19
C ASN A 38 -36.77 37.11 23.50
N GLY A 39 -37.13 36.10 24.30
CA GLY A 39 -38.51 35.88 24.73
C GLY A 39 -39.47 35.56 23.60
N MET A 40 -38.99 34.93 22.52
CA MET A 40 -39.76 34.62 21.31
C MET A 40 -40.31 35.85 20.56
N GLY A 41 -39.80 37.05 20.83
CA GLY A 41 -40.27 38.30 20.23
C GLY A 41 -39.77 38.57 18.80
N ILE A 42 -38.86 37.73 18.28
CA ILE A 42 -38.24 37.90 16.96
C ILE A 42 -39.15 37.30 15.88
N SER A 43 -39.29 38.01 14.75
CA SER A 43 -40.09 37.56 13.62
C SER A 43 -39.44 36.40 12.85
N LEU A 44 -40.25 35.63 12.11
CA LEU A 44 -39.76 34.49 11.33
C LEU A 44 -38.66 34.87 10.31
N MET A 45 -38.79 36.04 9.67
CA MET A 45 -37.80 36.54 8.70
C MET A 45 -36.48 36.90 9.36
N GLU A 46 -36.51 37.47 10.57
CA GLU A 46 -35.31 37.78 11.34
C GLU A 46 -34.61 36.51 11.83
N CYS A 47 -35.36 35.50 12.30
CA CYS A 47 -34.82 34.19 12.64
C CYS A 47 -34.13 33.53 11.43
N PHE A 48 -34.75 33.60 10.25
CA PHE A 48 -34.16 33.07 9.02
C PHE A 48 -32.86 33.82 8.65
N ASN A 49 -32.84 35.15 8.74
CA ASN A 49 -31.64 35.94 8.48
C ASN A 49 -30.50 35.60 9.46
N ILE A 50 -30.80 35.48 10.76
CA ILE A 50 -29.83 35.06 11.78
C ILE A 50 -29.29 33.67 11.44
N TRP A 51 -30.16 32.72 11.10
CA TRP A 51 -29.76 31.37 10.72
C TRP A 51 -28.81 31.36 9.52
N VAL A 52 -29.15 32.09 8.45
CA VAL A 52 -28.31 32.17 7.23
C VAL A 52 -26.95 32.80 7.54
N ILE A 53 -26.91 33.90 8.30
CA ILE A 53 -25.65 34.58 8.65
C ILE A 53 -24.75 33.65 9.47
N VAL A 54 -25.30 32.98 10.48
CA VAL A 54 -24.54 32.06 11.33
C VAL A 54 -24.08 30.84 10.55
N MET A 55 -24.95 30.27 9.71
CA MET A 55 -24.62 29.13 8.86
C MET A 55 -23.46 29.46 7.92
N VAL A 56 -23.52 30.59 7.19
CA VAL A 56 -22.45 31.00 6.28
C VAL A 56 -21.15 31.25 7.03
N SER A 57 -21.22 31.92 8.20
CA SER A 57 -20.05 32.21 9.02
C SER A 57 -19.35 30.95 9.54
N LEU A 58 -20.14 29.99 10.06
CA LEU A 58 -19.64 28.70 10.51
C LEU A 58 -19.11 27.84 9.36
N PHE A 59 -19.76 27.87 8.20
CA PHE A 59 -19.28 27.17 7.02
C PHE A 59 -17.94 27.72 6.54
N CYS A 60 -17.77 29.05 6.49
CA CYS A 60 -16.48 29.66 6.17
C CYS A 60 -15.40 29.27 7.18
N LEU A 61 -15.72 29.26 8.48
CA LEU A 61 -14.78 28.86 9.53
C LEU A 61 -14.39 27.37 9.42
N PHE A 62 -15.35 26.46 9.39
CA PHE A 62 -15.08 25.03 9.30
C PHE A 62 -14.45 24.65 7.96
N GLY A 63 -14.90 25.26 6.87
CA GLY A 63 -14.34 25.05 5.54
C GLY A 63 -12.88 25.48 5.44
N THR A 64 -12.51 26.65 6.00
CA THR A 64 -11.11 27.10 6.00
C THR A 64 -10.22 26.22 6.86
N VAL A 65 -10.67 25.82 8.06
CA VAL A 65 -9.93 24.89 8.92
C VAL A 65 -9.77 23.52 8.26
N SER A 66 -10.83 22.99 7.65
CA SER A 66 -10.77 21.71 6.95
C SER A 66 -9.83 21.76 5.75
N ALA A 67 -9.88 22.83 4.95
CA ALA A 67 -8.98 22.99 3.81
C ALA A 67 -7.53 23.14 4.27
N TRP A 68 -7.28 23.86 5.36
CA TRP A 68 -5.96 24.00 5.95
C TRP A 68 -5.38 22.65 6.39
N ILE A 69 -6.16 21.84 7.13
CA ILE A 69 -5.74 20.49 7.57
C ILE A 69 -5.40 19.60 6.37
N ASP A 70 -6.24 19.63 5.33
CA ASP A 70 -6.04 18.83 4.13
C ASP A 70 -4.76 19.24 3.38
N VAL A 71 -4.51 20.55 3.23
CA VAL A 71 -3.28 21.10 2.63
C VAL A 71 -2.05 20.69 3.43
N MET A 72 -2.07 20.83 4.77
CA MET A 72 -0.94 20.45 5.60
C MET A 72 -0.63 18.95 5.49
N LYS A 73 -1.67 18.11 5.54
CA LYS A 73 -1.53 16.66 5.35
C LYS A 73 -0.94 16.31 3.97
N HIS A 74 -1.31 17.06 2.94
CA HIS A 74 -0.73 16.90 1.60
C HIS A 74 0.74 17.28 1.54
N ILE A 75 1.12 18.39 2.18
CA ILE A 75 2.53 18.82 2.26
C ILE A 75 3.37 17.75 2.97
N GLU A 76 2.91 17.24 4.12
CA GLU A 76 3.61 16.18 4.86
C GLU A 76 3.76 14.88 4.07
N LEU A 77 2.71 14.48 3.33
CA LEU A 77 2.76 13.31 2.44
C LEU A 77 3.77 13.49 1.30
N ASP A 78 3.81 14.67 0.70
CA ASP A 78 4.74 14.98 -0.39
C ASP A 78 6.18 15.04 0.14
N GLU A 79 6.40 15.56 1.35
CA GLU A 79 7.69 15.52 2.03
C GLU A 79 8.15 14.09 2.33
N LEU A 80 7.26 13.24 2.86
CA LEU A 80 7.53 11.82 3.07
C LEU A 80 7.87 11.10 1.76
N ALA A 81 7.10 11.36 0.69
CA ALA A 81 7.35 10.78 -0.61
C ALA A 81 8.71 11.24 -1.18
N LYS A 82 9.04 12.52 -1.06
CA LYS A 82 10.32 13.09 -1.48
C LYS A 82 11.48 12.51 -0.68
N HIS A 83 11.34 12.38 0.64
CA HIS A 83 12.33 11.77 1.51
C HIS A 83 12.58 10.30 1.12
N ARG A 84 11.51 9.54 0.92
CA ARG A 84 11.57 8.14 0.43
C ARG A 84 12.30 8.02 -0.90
N LEU A 85 12.07 8.94 -1.84
CA LEU A 85 12.73 8.91 -3.15
C LEU A 85 14.21 9.31 -3.08
N THR A 86 14.57 10.25 -2.22
CA THR A 86 15.93 10.79 -2.12
C THR A 86 16.84 9.99 -1.21
N LYS A 87 16.37 9.62 -0.02
CA LYS A 87 17.15 8.90 1.00
C LYS A 87 16.77 7.43 1.15
N GLY A 88 15.59 7.02 0.70
CA GLY A 88 15.09 5.65 0.86
C GLY A 88 14.36 5.44 2.19
N TYR A 89 14.41 4.21 2.69
CA TYR A 89 13.77 3.78 3.94
C TYR A 89 14.75 3.84 5.12
N ASP A 90 15.26 5.04 5.43
CA ASP A 90 16.14 5.27 6.58
C ASP A 90 15.36 5.45 7.90
N ASP A 91 16.06 5.50 9.03
CA ASP A 91 15.42 5.71 10.34
C ASP A 91 14.66 7.05 10.41
N GLU A 92 15.14 8.07 9.69
CA GLU A 92 14.46 9.36 9.60
C GLU A 92 13.10 9.24 8.89
N TYR A 93 13.04 8.45 7.81
CA TYR A 93 11.79 8.14 7.11
C TYR A 93 10.78 7.47 8.06
N PHE A 94 11.18 6.43 8.78
CA PHE A 94 10.28 5.72 9.69
C PHE A 94 9.84 6.57 10.87
N ARG A 95 10.71 7.45 11.37
CA ARG A 95 10.33 8.44 12.41
C ARG A 95 9.27 9.40 11.90
N LYS A 96 9.49 10.03 10.74
CA LYS A 96 8.51 10.95 10.11
C LYS A 96 7.21 10.22 9.77
N LEU A 97 7.30 8.97 9.31
CA LEU A 97 6.14 8.15 8.99
C LEU A 97 5.35 7.86 10.26
N ALA A 98 5.99 7.48 11.37
CA ALA A 98 5.31 7.26 12.64
C ALA A 98 4.62 8.54 13.17
N GLU A 99 5.28 9.70 13.05
CA GLU A 99 4.73 11.02 13.41
C GLU A 99 3.49 11.35 12.54
N PHE A 100 3.61 11.23 11.21
CA PHE A 100 2.52 11.49 10.26
C PHE A 100 1.34 10.55 10.45
N SER A 101 1.62 9.27 10.67
CA SER A 101 0.61 8.25 10.59
C SER A 101 -0.42 8.45 11.72
N HIS A 102 -0.03 8.91 12.92
CA HIS A 102 -0.77 8.66 14.18
C HIS A 102 -1.23 7.19 14.34
N ALA A 103 -0.79 6.30 13.45
CA ALA A 103 -1.47 5.06 13.12
C ALA A 103 -0.84 3.88 13.84
N THR A 104 0.09 4.15 14.76
CA THR A 104 0.38 3.22 15.84
C THR A 104 -0.82 2.99 16.76
N ASN A 105 -1.88 3.83 16.69
CA ASN A 105 -3.06 3.71 17.54
C ASN A 105 -4.21 2.86 16.95
N SER A 106 -4.17 2.50 15.66
CA SER A 106 -5.22 1.68 15.02
C SER A 106 -4.65 0.45 14.32
N GLY A 107 -5.47 -0.60 14.17
CA GLY A 107 -5.08 -1.85 13.50
C GLY A 107 -4.58 -1.62 12.07
N SER A 108 -5.35 -0.90 11.25
CA SER A 108 -4.96 -0.58 9.86
C SER A 108 -3.67 0.23 9.78
N GLY A 109 -3.45 1.09 10.77
CA GLY A 109 -2.27 1.92 10.86
C GLY A 109 -0.98 1.15 11.12
N LYS A 110 -1.03 0.25 12.10
CA LYS A 110 0.07 -0.66 12.40
C LYS A 110 0.34 -1.62 11.24
N LEU A 111 -0.70 -2.09 10.53
CA LEU A 111 -0.53 -2.89 9.32
C LEU A 111 0.18 -2.11 8.20
N PHE A 112 -0.22 -0.85 7.99
CA PHE A 112 0.45 0.02 7.03
C PHE A 112 1.93 0.23 7.37
N MET A 113 2.23 0.52 8.64
CA MET A 113 3.61 0.67 9.11
C MET A 113 4.42 -0.63 8.94
N ALA A 114 3.84 -1.80 9.24
CA ALA A 114 4.48 -3.10 9.03
C ALA A 114 4.80 -3.35 7.54
N SER A 115 3.87 -3.00 6.64
CA SER A 115 4.11 -3.05 5.20
C SER A 115 5.24 -2.12 4.76
N MET A 116 5.36 -0.92 5.34
CA MET A 116 6.47 -0.02 5.02
C MET A 116 7.82 -0.54 5.54
N TYR A 117 7.86 -1.16 6.72
CA TYR A 117 9.06 -1.85 7.20
C TYR A 117 9.47 -2.98 6.26
N LEU A 118 8.50 -3.72 5.73
CA LEU A 118 8.74 -4.78 4.75
C LEU A 118 9.37 -4.25 3.46
N GLU A 119 8.85 -3.16 2.90
CA GLU A 119 9.43 -2.51 1.71
C GLU A 119 10.84 -1.96 1.98
N GLY A 120 11.13 -1.54 3.22
CA GLY A 120 12.46 -1.14 3.65
C GLY A 120 13.43 -2.29 3.94
N GLY A 121 13.00 -3.55 3.81
CA GLY A 121 13.81 -4.73 4.17
C GLY A 121 14.02 -4.91 5.69
N ARG A 122 13.27 -4.18 6.52
CA ARG A 122 13.33 -4.24 7.99
C ARG A 122 12.41 -5.32 8.53
N PHE A 123 12.70 -6.58 8.18
CA PHE A 123 11.82 -7.71 8.48
C PHE A 123 11.60 -7.94 9.99
N ALA A 124 12.60 -7.67 10.82
CA ALA A 124 12.50 -7.77 12.28
C ALA A 124 11.49 -6.77 12.85
N ASP A 125 11.55 -5.51 12.41
CA ASP A 125 10.65 -4.44 12.85
C ASP A 125 9.23 -4.68 12.33
N CYS A 126 9.09 -5.15 11.08
CA CYS A 126 7.81 -5.59 10.54
C CYS A 126 7.16 -6.66 11.44
N ARG A 127 7.90 -7.71 11.81
CA ARG A 127 7.38 -8.76 12.70
C ARG A 127 7.09 -8.27 14.11
N ALA A 128 7.91 -7.38 14.67
CA ALA A 128 7.68 -6.80 15.99
C ALA A 128 6.35 -6.05 16.00
N MET A 129 6.11 -5.23 14.98
CA MET A 129 4.87 -4.47 14.83
C MET A 129 3.64 -5.35 14.66
N LEU A 130 3.74 -6.43 13.87
CA LEU A 130 2.65 -7.38 13.71
C LEU A 130 2.31 -8.12 15.02
N LYS A 131 3.30 -8.38 15.88
CA LYS A 131 3.06 -9.02 17.19
C LYS A 131 2.30 -8.13 18.18
N GLU A 132 2.37 -6.81 18.01
CA GLU A 132 1.66 -5.85 18.86
C GLU A 132 0.21 -5.60 18.43
N LEU A 133 -0.25 -6.26 17.36
CA LEU A 133 -1.63 -6.18 16.89
C LEU A 133 -2.50 -7.16 17.68
N ASP A 134 -3.64 -6.66 18.17
CA ASP A 134 -4.72 -7.55 18.58
C ASP A 134 -5.45 -8.05 17.33
N PHE A 135 -5.13 -9.28 16.93
CA PHE A 135 -5.69 -9.91 15.75
C PHE A 135 -7.23 -10.07 15.82
N ALA A 136 -7.79 -10.19 17.02
CA ALA A 136 -9.23 -10.38 17.20
C ALA A 136 -10.03 -9.11 16.90
N GLU A 137 -9.42 -7.93 17.06
CA GLU A 137 -10.04 -6.64 16.77
C GLU A 137 -9.95 -6.24 15.28
N LEU A 138 -9.14 -6.96 14.49
CA LEU A 138 -9.00 -6.69 13.06
C LEU A 138 -10.26 -7.09 12.28
N SER A 139 -10.66 -6.23 11.34
CA SER A 139 -11.68 -6.60 10.35
C SER A 139 -11.22 -7.74 9.46
N SER A 140 -12.15 -8.43 8.80
CA SER A 140 -11.83 -9.54 7.89
C SER A 140 -10.78 -9.19 6.83
N LYS A 141 -10.81 -7.96 6.30
CA LYS A 141 -9.85 -7.48 5.30
C LYS A 141 -8.47 -7.23 5.91
N GLU A 142 -8.42 -6.66 7.12
CA GLU A 142 -7.16 -6.43 7.84
C GLU A 142 -6.50 -7.74 8.27
N GLN A 143 -7.29 -8.77 8.62
CA GLN A 143 -6.78 -10.11 8.89
C GLN A 143 -6.14 -10.75 7.65
N GLU A 144 -6.73 -10.55 6.47
CA GLU A 144 -6.14 -11.00 5.20
C GLU A 144 -4.83 -10.26 4.92
N GLU A 145 -4.80 -8.95 5.11
CA GLU A 145 -3.61 -8.12 4.94
C GLU A 145 -2.51 -8.50 5.95
N TYR A 146 -2.85 -8.73 7.21
CA TYR A 146 -1.95 -9.21 8.25
C TYR A 146 -1.21 -10.47 7.80
N PHE A 147 -1.94 -11.49 7.34
CA PHE A 147 -1.32 -12.74 6.91
C PHE A 147 -0.57 -12.62 5.60
N ASN A 148 -1.01 -11.72 4.70
CA ASN A 148 -0.25 -11.40 3.51
C ASN A 148 1.11 -10.79 3.84
N ILE A 149 1.18 -9.82 4.77
CA ILE A 149 2.45 -9.22 5.21
C ILE A 149 3.33 -10.28 5.90
N CYS A 150 2.76 -11.11 6.78
CA CYS A 150 3.47 -12.21 7.43
C CYS A 150 4.13 -13.13 6.39
N LEU A 151 3.33 -13.61 5.42
CA LEU A 151 3.81 -14.54 4.40
C LEU A 151 4.84 -13.88 3.49
N TYR A 152 4.57 -12.66 3.02
CA TYR A 152 5.47 -11.96 2.12
C TYR A 152 6.82 -11.65 2.79
N SER A 153 6.83 -11.34 4.09
CA SER A 153 8.07 -11.19 4.86
C SER A 153 8.94 -12.45 4.85
N ALA A 154 8.34 -13.63 5.11
CA ALA A 154 9.07 -14.89 5.11
C ALA A 154 9.56 -15.26 3.70
N VAL A 155 8.79 -14.93 2.68
CA VAL A 155 9.14 -15.18 1.28
C VAL A 155 10.29 -14.30 0.82
N LEU A 156 10.28 -13.00 1.16
CA LEU A 156 11.39 -12.09 0.83
C LEU A 156 12.69 -12.43 1.58
N GLU A 157 12.59 -12.97 2.79
CA GLU A 157 13.74 -13.52 3.52
C GLU A 157 14.26 -14.85 2.94
N GLY A 158 13.53 -15.47 2.00
CA GLY A 158 13.85 -16.81 1.49
C GLY A 158 13.66 -17.94 2.51
N ASN A 159 12.91 -17.69 3.59
CA ASN A 159 12.66 -18.68 4.63
C ASN A 159 11.48 -19.60 4.25
N THR A 160 11.81 -20.65 3.49
CA THR A 160 10.83 -21.61 2.95
C THR A 160 10.02 -22.33 4.03
N GLU A 161 10.64 -22.69 5.16
CA GLU A 161 9.95 -23.38 6.25
C GLU A 161 8.89 -22.48 6.91
N LEU A 162 9.28 -21.26 7.27
CA LEU A 162 8.38 -20.28 7.87
C LEU A 162 7.24 -19.88 6.92
N ALA A 163 7.56 -19.63 5.65
CA ALA A 163 6.58 -19.25 4.64
C ALA A 163 5.49 -20.33 4.47
N ASN A 164 5.91 -21.60 4.39
CA ASN A 164 4.97 -22.72 4.29
C ASN A 164 4.16 -22.93 5.58
N ASP A 165 4.75 -22.74 6.77
CA ASP A 165 4.02 -22.85 8.04
C ASP A 165 2.94 -21.76 8.17
N ILE A 166 3.28 -20.51 7.82
CA ILE A 166 2.34 -19.38 7.79
C ILE A 166 1.20 -19.69 6.82
N TYR A 167 1.52 -20.09 5.58
CA TYR A 167 0.51 -20.39 4.57
C TYR A 167 -0.43 -21.52 5.03
N ARG A 168 0.12 -22.58 5.64
CA ARG A 168 -0.67 -23.71 6.16
C ARG A 168 -1.62 -23.28 7.28
N LYS A 169 -1.15 -22.48 8.23
CA LYS A 169 -1.95 -22.02 9.38
C LYS A 169 -3.02 -21.00 9.00
N ALA A 170 -2.76 -20.19 7.98
CA ALA A 170 -3.61 -19.08 7.58
C ALA A 170 -4.34 -19.30 6.25
N ARG A 171 -4.41 -20.54 5.76
CA ARG A 171 -4.92 -20.88 4.43
C ARG A 171 -6.29 -20.29 4.14
N HIS A 172 -7.21 -20.36 5.10
CA HIS A 172 -8.58 -19.85 4.91
C HIS A 172 -8.63 -18.34 4.69
N TYR A 173 -7.69 -17.57 5.25
CA TYR A 173 -7.58 -16.13 4.98
C TYR A 173 -7.19 -15.88 3.53
N PHE A 174 -6.21 -16.62 3.01
CA PHE A 174 -5.80 -16.51 1.61
C PHE A 174 -6.91 -16.94 0.65
N ASP A 175 -7.59 -18.06 0.93
CA ASP A 175 -8.70 -18.54 0.11
C ASP A 175 -9.83 -17.50 0.05
N ARG A 176 -10.19 -16.90 1.20
CA ARG A 176 -11.18 -15.82 1.27
C ARG A 176 -10.74 -14.58 0.47
N ALA A 177 -9.48 -14.18 0.61
CA ALA A 177 -8.97 -12.98 -0.04
C ALA A 177 -8.87 -13.12 -1.57
N VAL A 178 -8.53 -14.32 -2.08
CA VAL A 178 -8.44 -14.62 -3.51
C VAL A 178 -9.81 -14.49 -4.20
N MET A 179 -10.91 -14.80 -3.50
CA MET A 179 -12.27 -14.58 -4.00
C MET A 179 -12.68 -13.10 -4.04
N GLY A 180 -11.92 -12.23 -3.37
CA GLY A 180 -12.16 -10.80 -3.32
C GLY A 180 -11.75 -10.06 -4.59
N LYS A 181 -12.36 -8.87 -4.80
CA LYS A 181 -12.10 -8.02 -5.97
C LYS A 181 -10.67 -7.44 -6.04
N HIS A 182 -9.94 -7.41 -4.92
CA HIS A 182 -8.61 -6.79 -4.78
C HIS A 182 -7.54 -7.80 -4.36
N SER A 183 -7.59 -9.01 -4.93
CA SER A 183 -6.70 -10.13 -4.61
C SER A 183 -5.27 -10.05 -5.19
N GLY A 184 -4.92 -8.99 -5.93
CA GLY A 184 -3.72 -8.95 -6.76
C GLY A 184 -2.41 -9.14 -5.99
N PHE A 185 -2.23 -8.39 -4.89
CA PHE A 185 -1.05 -8.51 -4.03
C PHE A 185 -0.95 -9.88 -3.34
N ILE A 186 -2.09 -10.50 -3.04
CA ILE A 186 -2.14 -11.83 -2.42
C ILE A 186 -1.78 -12.89 -3.44
N LEU A 187 -2.32 -12.80 -4.67
CA LEU A 187 -1.94 -13.67 -5.77
C LEU A 187 -0.44 -13.57 -6.08
N HIS A 188 0.12 -12.36 -6.08
CA HIS A 188 1.57 -12.16 -6.22
C HIS A 188 2.35 -12.85 -5.11
N THR A 189 1.97 -12.64 -3.84
CA THR A 189 2.63 -13.26 -2.68
C THR A 189 2.57 -14.80 -2.75
N LEU A 190 1.43 -15.36 -3.14
CA LEU A 190 1.28 -16.80 -3.35
C LEU A 190 2.10 -17.30 -4.55
N GLY A 191 2.26 -16.49 -5.59
CA GLY A 191 3.14 -16.76 -6.73
C GLY A 191 4.60 -16.85 -6.30
N MET A 192 5.04 -15.91 -5.46
CA MET A 192 6.39 -15.92 -4.88
C MET A 192 6.60 -17.12 -3.94
N LEU A 193 5.59 -17.52 -3.16
CA LEU A 193 5.64 -18.77 -2.38
C LEU A 193 5.77 -20.01 -3.29
N CYS A 194 5.10 -20.03 -4.43
CA CYS A 194 5.24 -21.12 -5.40
C CYS A 194 6.65 -21.18 -5.98
N LEU A 195 7.24 -20.03 -6.33
CA LEU A 195 8.65 -19.93 -6.76
C LEU A 195 9.62 -20.44 -5.70
N LEU A 196 9.42 -20.04 -4.45
CA LEU A 196 10.27 -20.47 -3.33
C LEU A 196 10.23 -22.00 -3.13
N ASN A 197 9.10 -22.62 -3.48
CA ASN A 197 8.89 -24.07 -3.45
C ASN A 197 9.25 -24.77 -4.78
N GLY A 198 9.84 -24.08 -5.76
CA GLY A 198 10.19 -24.64 -7.07
C GLY A 198 9.01 -24.99 -7.98
N ARG A 199 7.80 -24.50 -7.68
CA ARG A 199 6.56 -24.76 -8.44
C ARG A 199 6.35 -23.67 -9.50
N THR A 200 7.23 -23.62 -10.48
CA THR A 200 7.29 -22.58 -11.52
C THR A 200 5.98 -22.38 -12.29
N GLU A 201 5.33 -23.47 -12.72
CA GLU A 201 4.08 -23.40 -13.49
C GLU A 201 2.93 -22.76 -12.69
N ASN A 202 2.83 -23.08 -11.40
CA ASN A 202 1.80 -22.47 -10.54
C ASN A 202 2.12 -21.00 -10.27
N ALA A 203 3.39 -20.66 -10.06
CA ALA A 203 3.81 -19.28 -9.90
C ALA A 203 3.46 -18.43 -11.12
N TYR A 204 3.73 -18.93 -12.33
CA TYR A 204 3.40 -18.26 -13.58
C TYR A 204 1.92 -17.88 -13.66
N ARG A 205 1.01 -18.83 -13.42
CA ARG A 205 -0.44 -18.60 -13.46
C ARG A 205 -0.90 -17.57 -12.45
N LEU A 206 -0.31 -17.59 -11.25
CA LEU A 206 -0.63 -16.64 -10.18
C LEU A 206 -0.18 -15.23 -10.54
N PHE A 207 1.03 -15.05 -11.07
CA PHE A 207 1.50 -13.74 -11.53
C PHE A 207 0.67 -13.20 -12.69
N GLN A 208 0.37 -14.02 -13.70
CA GLN A 208 -0.52 -13.60 -14.79
C GLN A 208 -1.90 -13.17 -14.29
N SER A 209 -2.44 -13.88 -13.29
CA SER A 209 -3.72 -13.53 -12.68
C SER A 209 -3.64 -12.22 -11.89
N ALA A 210 -2.52 -11.99 -11.18
CA ALA A 210 -2.27 -10.75 -10.45
C ALA A 210 -2.13 -9.53 -11.39
N MET A 211 -1.45 -9.69 -12.53
CA MET A 211 -1.26 -8.61 -13.52
C MET A 211 -2.55 -8.08 -14.14
N ARG A 212 -3.63 -8.87 -14.13
CA ARG A 212 -4.96 -8.40 -14.57
C ARG A 212 -5.51 -7.29 -13.69
N GLN A 213 -4.95 -7.10 -12.50
CA GLN A 213 -5.24 -5.93 -11.69
C GLN A 213 -4.46 -4.75 -12.26
N ASN A 214 -5.17 -3.70 -12.65
CA ASN A 214 -4.63 -2.52 -13.30
C ASN A 214 -3.84 -1.62 -12.32
N ASP A 215 -2.84 -2.13 -11.61
CA ASP A 215 -1.95 -1.40 -10.70
C ASP A 215 -0.50 -1.57 -11.18
N GLU A 216 0.13 -0.48 -11.62
CA GLU A 216 1.47 -0.48 -12.25
C GLU A 216 2.54 -1.03 -11.30
N GLY A 217 2.51 -0.65 -10.02
CA GLY A 217 3.42 -1.19 -9.01
C GLY A 217 3.29 -2.70 -8.83
N LEU A 218 2.06 -3.23 -8.80
CA LEU A 218 1.83 -4.69 -8.78
C LEU A 218 2.30 -5.37 -10.08
N GLN A 219 2.09 -4.75 -11.24
CA GLN A 219 2.57 -5.27 -12.51
C GLN A 219 4.10 -5.34 -12.55
N CYS A 220 4.80 -4.31 -12.06
CA CYS A 220 6.25 -4.32 -11.87
C CYS A 220 6.70 -5.54 -11.05
N GLU A 221 6.07 -5.77 -9.89
CA GLU A 221 6.39 -6.89 -9.01
C GLU A 221 6.09 -8.25 -9.66
N CYS A 222 5.04 -8.35 -10.47
CA CYS A 222 4.73 -9.56 -11.22
C CYS A 222 5.73 -9.80 -12.36
N CYS A 223 6.18 -8.75 -13.06
CA CYS A 223 7.24 -8.86 -14.07
C CYS A 223 8.55 -9.38 -13.44
N ILE A 224 8.93 -8.87 -12.26
CA ILE A 224 10.09 -9.38 -11.52
C ILE A 224 9.89 -10.86 -11.17
N GLY A 225 8.71 -11.24 -10.66
CA GLY A 225 8.38 -12.63 -10.36
C GLY A 225 8.43 -13.55 -11.59
N LEU A 226 7.86 -13.12 -12.72
CA LEU A 226 7.90 -13.84 -13.99
C LEU A 226 9.32 -13.98 -14.54
N GLY A 227 10.15 -12.95 -14.40
CA GLY A 227 11.57 -13.03 -14.73
C GLY A 227 12.27 -14.17 -13.98
N LYS A 228 12.01 -14.31 -12.67
CA LYS A 228 12.51 -15.43 -11.87
C LYS A 228 11.96 -16.79 -12.32
N VAL A 229 10.68 -16.87 -12.71
CA VAL A 229 10.08 -18.08 -13.29
C VAL A 229 10.82 -18.50 -14.56
N TYR A 230 11.06 -17.56 -15.47
CA TYR A 230 11.74 -17.82 -16.73
C TYR A 230 13.20 -18.24 -16.53
N LEU A 231 13.91 -17.62 -15.57
CA LEU A 231 15.25 -18.05 -15.18
C LEU A 231 15.29 -19.49 -14.67
N GLN A 232 14.38 -19.87 -13.77
CA GLN A 232 14.29 -21.25 -13.27
C GLN A 232 13.92 -22.26 -14.36
N SER A 233 13.19 -21.81 -15.39
CA SER A 233 12.78 -22.63 -16.54
C SER A 233 13.84 -22.68 -17.64
N GLY A 234 14.91 -21.89 -17.53
CA GLY A 234 16.01 -21.81 -18.50
C GLY A 234 15.77 -20.87 -19.69
N ASP A 235 14.63 -20.18 -19.74
CA ASP A 235 14.30 -19.23 -20.80
C ASP A 235 14.83 -17.82 -20.46
N ARG A 236 16.10 -17.60 -20.79
CA ARG A 236 16.81 -16.37 -20.44
C ARG A 236 16.35 -15.16 -21.26
N ALA A 237 15.85 -15.41 -22.48
CA ALA A 237 15.37 -14.34 -23.34
C ALA A 237 14.10 -13.72 -22.75
N SER A 238 13.11 -14.56 -22.41
CA SER A 238 11.89 -14.09 -21.73
C SER A 238 12.19 -13.47 -20.37
N ALA A 239 13.18 -14.00 -19.62
CA ALA A 239 13.60 -13.38 -18.36
C ALA A 239 14.15 -11.95 -18.55
N LYS A 240 14.92 -11.73 -19.62
CA LYS A 240 15.44 -10.41 -19.98
C LYS A 240 14.32 -9.46 -20.41
N ASP A 241 13.36 -9.94 -21.20
CA ASP A 241 12.19 -9.15 -21.61
C ASP A 241 11.36 -8.71 -20.40
N MET A 242 11.21 -9.59 -19.40
CA MET A 242 10.56 -9.22 -18.13
C MET A 242 11.32 -8.18 -17.33
N CYS A 243 12.66 -8.14 -17.41
CA CYS A 243 13.45 -7.07 -16.79
C CYS A 243 13.16 -5.71 -17.43
N PHE A 244 13.06 -5.66 -18.77
CA PHE A 244 12.70 -4.41 -19.47
C PHE A 244 11.28 -3.98 -19.14
N ALA A 245 10.31 -4.89 -19.16
CA ALA A 245 8.93 -4.61 -18.79
C ALA A 245 8.82 -4.12 -17.34
N ALA A 246 9.58 -4.71 -16.41
CA ALA A 246 9.64 -4.23 -15.03
C ALA A 246 10.27 -2.85 -14.94
N ALA A 247 11.36 -2.58 -15.68
CA ALA A 247 12.08 -1.29 -15.66
C ALA A 247 11.19 -0.10 -16.05
N GLU A 248 10.25 -0.29 -16.98
CA GLU A 248 9.27 0.74 -17.37
C GLU A 248 8.25 1.06 -16.28
N LEU A 249 8.06 0.15 -15.32
CA LEU A 249 7.02 0.22 -14.29
C LEU A 249 7.57 0.47 -12.88
N VAL A 250 8.88 0.63 -12.70
CA VAL A 250 9.48 0.83 -11.38
C VAL A 250 9.02 2.14 -10.76
N GLU A 251 8.36 2.05 -9.61
CA GLU A 251 7.89 3.22 -8.85
C GLU A 251 8.70 3.47 -7.57
N THR A 252 9.32 2.42 -7.03
CA THR A 252 9.97 2.46 -5.70
C THR A 252 11.42 2.00 -5.74
N ARG A 253 12.21 2.48 -4.78
CA ARG A 253 13.59 2.02 -4.60
C ARG A 253 13.66 0.52 -4.27
N ALA A 254 12.68 -0.02 -3.55
CA ALA A 254 12.62 -1.44 -3.21
C ALA A 254 12.43 -2.31 -4.47
N GLN A 255 11.50 -1.92 -5.35
CA GLN A 255 11.35 -2.51 -6.69
C GLN A 255 12.64 -2.40 -7.50
N ALA A 256 13.29 -1.24 -7.50
CA ALA A 256 14.53 -1.03 -8.23
C ALA A 256 15.66 -1.96 -7.74
N VAL A 257 15.75 -2.20 -6.43
CA VAL A 257 16.72 -3.14 -5.84
C VAL A 257 16.41 -4.57 -6.27
N ARG A 258 15.15 -5.02 -6.13
CA ARG A 258 14.71 -6.37 -6.56
C ARG A 258 14.91 -6.59 -8.07
N LEU A 259 14.62 -5.58 -8.88
CA LEU A 259 14.85 -5.61 -10.31
C LEU A 259 16.35 -5.71 -10.62
N LYS A 260 17.19 -4.93 -9.94
CA LYS A 260 18.64 -5.00 -10.11
C LYS A 260 19.18 -6.39 -9.77
N GLU A 261 18.71 -7.01 -8.69
CA GLU A 261 19.06 -8.39 -8.33
C GLU A 261 18.70 -9.36 -9.46
N LEU A 262 17.47 -9.28 -9.97
CA LEU A 262 17.03 -10.09 -11.11
C LEU A 262 17.90 -9.86 -12.35
N MET A 263 18.22 -8.61 -12.68
CA MET A 263 19.07 -8.28 -13.83
C MET A 263 20.47 -8.91 -13.69
N ILE A 264 21.06 -8.89 -12.50
CA ILE A 264 22.34 -9.56 -12.22
C ILE A 264 22.20 -11.07 -12.43
N GLU A 265 21.15 -11.70 -11.88
CA GLU A 265 20.88 -13.13 -12.07
C GLU A 265 20.73 -13.50 -13.56
N VAL A 266 20.06 -12.65 -14.35
CA VAL A 266 19.91 -12.82 -15.80
C VAL A 266 21.28 -12.77 -16.49
N GLU A 267 22.09 -11.74 -16.24
CA GLU A 267 23.40 -11.59 -16.86
C GLU A 267 24.36 -12.74 -16.49
N GLU A 268 24.35 -13.19 -15.23
CA GLU A 268 25.11 -14.37 -14.79
C GLU A 268 24.66 -15.64 -15.52
N ALA A 269 23.35 -15.81 -15.74
CA ALA A 269 22.82 -16.95 -16.48
C ALA A 269 23.35 -16.95 -17.94
N TYR A 270 23.49 -15.78 -18.58
CA TYR A 270 24.10 -15.66 -19.90
C TYR A 270 25.60 -15.96 -19.87
N GLY A 271 26.35 -15.42 -18.90
CA GLY A 271 27.80 -15.61 -18.76
C GLY A 271 28.22 -17.07 -18.57
N LYS A 272 27.45 -17.87 -17.82
CA LYS A 272 27.72 -19.31 -17.58
C LYS A 272 27.76 -20.18 -18.84
N ARG A 273 27.24 -19.72 -19.99
CA ARG A 273 27.26 -20.49 -21.24
C ARG A 273 28.47 -20.16 -22.12
N HIS A 274 28.97 -18.91 -22.09
CA HIS A 274 30.19 -18.56 -22.84
C HIS A 274 31.40 -19.36 -22.34
N SER A 275 31.54 -19.57 -21.03
CA SER A 275 32.63 -20.36 -20.47
C SER A 275 32.56 -21.87 -20.77
N ALA A 276 31.39 -22.40 -21.10
CA ALA A 276 31.20 -23.83 -21.42
C ALA A 276 31.39 -24.12 -22.91
N ASP A 277 31.13 -23.14 -23.78
CA ASP A 277 31.26 -23.26 -25.24
C ASP A 277 32.72 -23.04 -25.71
N ASP A 278 33.51 -22.26 -24.96
CA ASP A 278 34.94 -22.08 -25.24
C ASP A 278 35.78 -23.33 -24.89
N THR A 279 35.36 -24.14 -23.92
CA THR A 279 36.03 -25.42 -23.60
C THR A 279 35.85 -26.51 -24.67
N PHE A 280 34.89 -26.37 -25.60
CA PHE A 280 34.67 -27.37 -26.65
C PHE A 280 35.41 -27.05 -27.96
N LYS A 281 35.96 -25.84 -28.10
CA LYS A 281 36.71 -25.41 -29.30
C LYS A 281 38.22 -25.59 -29.22
N GLU A 282 38.77 -25.99 -28.07
CA GLU A 282 40.22 -26.22 -27.90
C GLU A 282 40.66 -27.70 -28.00
N THR A 283 39.75 -28.64 -28.34
CA THR A 283 40.08 -30.08 -28.43
C THR A 283 39.78 -30.77 -29.78
N THR A 284 39.83 -30.04 -30.89
CA THR A 284 39.90 -30.63 -32.25
C THR A 284 40.95 -29.93 -33.08
#